data_AF-A0A553AHR5-F1
#
_entry.id   AF-A0A553AHR5-F1
#
_cell.length_a   1.000
_cell.length_b   1.000
_cell.length_c   1.000
_cell.angle_alpha   90.00
_cell.angle_beta   90.00
_cell.angle_gamma   90.00
#
_symmetry.space_group_name_H-M   'P 1'
#
loop_
_entity.id
_entity.type
_entity.pdbx_description
1 polymer ?
#
loop_
_entity_poly.entity_id
_entity_poly.type
_entity_poly.pdbx_seq_one_letter_code
_entity_poly.pdbx_strand_id
1 'polypeptide(L)'
;MKLLLYVLLLAPFHLWSQSDFEAIKKLFDQGKYVLAKPQLEIYLQENPNHTQTIEYLGDIAIHNKQWDEAIAYFKKLKNQFPKKANYQFKYGKSLGMKARSGNKLKALSMVDDIKTAFETAVKLDPKHVDARWALVIVYTELPGIVGGSEVKAQKYSDELMKISPVDGYLTRGYISEYHKRYKDAEKHYLKAIEIGQSKVTYQKLADLYKNKMNSPEKAKQILDLYQKKKS
;
A
#
# COMPACT_ATOMS: atom_id res chain seq x y z
N MET A 1 43.69 26.40 -40.97
CA MET A 1 42.48 26.93 -40.31
C MET A 1 41.27 26.61 -41.17
N LYS A 2 40.15 26.17 -40.57
CA LYS A 2 38.91 25.62 -41.18
C LYS A 2 38.83 24.09 -41.23
N LEU A 3 38.80 23.42 -40.07
CA LEU A 3 38.03 22.16 -39.93
C LEU A 3 37.79 21.78 -38.45
N LEU A 4 37.54 22.77 -37.59
CA LEU A 4 37.33 22.57 -36.15
C LEU A 4 36.13 23.43 -35.73
N LEU A 5 34.95 23.13 -36.27
CA LEU A 5 33.72 23.87 -35.98
C LEU A 5 32.45 23.07 -36.34
N TYR A 6 32.39 21.78 -35.98
CA TYR A 6 31.18 20.96 -36.14
C TYR A 6 30.97 19.93 -35.03
N VAL A 7 31.26 20.26 -33.76
CA VAL A 7 30.96 19.36 -32.63
C VAL A 7 29.99 19.98 -31.59
N LEU A 8 29.50 21.20 -31.81
CA LEU A 8 28.75 21.93 -30.77
C LEU A 8 27.29 22.24 -31.15
N LEU A 9 26.55 21.24 -31.64
CA LEU A 9 25.11 21.38 -31.94
C LEU A 9 24.30 20.10 -31.67
N LEU A 10 24.68 19.32 -30.65
CA LEU A 10 23.87 18.20 -30.14
C LEU A 10 23.76 18.25 -28.61
N ALA A 11 22.97 19.20 -28.10
CA ALA A 11 22.13 19.14 -26.88
C ALA A 11 21.78 20.57 -26.42
N PRO A 12 20.48 20.90 -26.25
CA PRO A 12 19.87 20.59 -24.96
C PRO A 12 18.37 20.19 -25.06
N PHE A 13 18.01 19.17 -25.84
CA PHE A 13 16.64 18.61 -25.72
C PHE A 13 16.44 17.77 -24.44
N HIS A 14 17.52 17.40 -23.75
CA HIS A 14 17.44 16.59 -22.52
C HIS A 14 17.31 17.42 -21.23
N LEU A 15 17.67 18.71 -21.23
CA LEU A 15 17.59 19.54 -20.03
C LEU A 15 16.15 20.00 -19.71
N TRP A 16 15.28 20.07 -20.72
CA TRP A 16 13.88 20.48 -20.54
C TRP A 16 12.98 19.35 -20.05
N SER A 17 13.15 18.12 -20.54
CA SER A 17 12.36 16.97 -20.09
C SER A 17 12.54 16.66 -18.59
N GLN A 18 13.74 16.89 -18.04
CA GLN A 18 13.99 16.69 -16.60
C GLN A 18 13.32 17.76 -15.74
N SER A 19 13.31 19.03 -16.17
CA SER A 19 12.58 20.08 -15.45
C SER A 19 11.06 19.87 -15.49
N ASP A 20 10.55 19.34 -16.59
CA ASP A 20 9.12 19.07 -16.77
C ASP A 20 8.65 17.93 -15.86
N PHE A 21 9.43 16.85 -15.74
CA PHE A 21 9.09 15.74 -14.83
C PHE A 21 9.06 16.18 -13.36
N GLU A 22 9.99 17.02 -12.91
CA GLU A 22 10.00 17.51 -11.52
C GLU A 22 8.77 18.38 -11.20
N ALA A 23 8.30 19.17 -12.17
CA ALA A 23 7.06 19.93 -12.02
C ALA A 23 5.84 18.99 -11.88
N ILE A 24 5.77 17.95 -12.71
CA ILE A 24 4.72 16.92 -12.65
C ILE A 24 4.75 16.18 -11.31
N LYS A 25 5.95 15.78 -10.86
CA LYS A 25 6.17 15.11 -9.58
C LYS A 25 5.69 16.00 -8.42
N LYS A 26 5.96 17.29 -8.45
CA LYS A 26 5.48 18.24 -7.44
C LYS A 26 3.95 18.29 -7.37
N LEU A 27 3.26 18.21 -8.51
CA LEU A 27 1.79 18.12 -8.52
C LEU A 27 1.31 16.82 -7.86
N PHE A 28 1.95 15.69 -8.18
CA PHE A 28 1.67 14.40 -7.57
C PHE A 28 1.88 14.42 -6.05
N ASP A 29 3.02 14.93 -5.58
CA ASP A 29 3.38 15.00 -4.15
C ASP A 29 2.42 15.92 -3.36
N GLN A 30 1.82 16.91 -4.03
CA GLN A 30 0.77 17.77 -3.47
C GLN A 30 -0.63 17.13 -3.50
N GLY A 31 -0.76 15.89 -3.97
CA GLY A 31 -2.05 15.19 -4.13
C GLY A 31 -2.91 15.74 -5.26
N LYS A 32 -2.36 16.59 -6.15
CA LYS A 32 -3.09 17.20 -7.28
C LYS A 32 -3.18 16.24 -8.46
N TYR A 33 -3.72 15.04 -8.23
CA TYR A 33 -3.73 13.95 -9.21
C TYR A 33 -4.48 14.28 -10.50
N VAL A 34 -5.54 15.11 -10.43
CA VAL A 34 -6.30 15.58 -11.61
C VAL A 34 -5.41 16.37 -12.56
N LEU A 35 -4.45 17.13 -12.03
CA LEU A 35 -3.49 17.90 -12.83
C LEU A 35 -2.27 17.06 -13.24
N ALA A 36 -1.80 16.18 -12.35
CA ALA A 36 -0.61 15.36 -12.60
C ALA A 36 -0.85 14.26 -13.64
N LYS A 37 -2.00 13.58 -13.62
CA LYS A 37 -2.30 12.43 -14.50
C LYS A 37 -2.11 12.74 -15.99
N PRO A 38 -2.76 13.77 -16.59
CA PRO A 38 -2.62 14.03 -18.02
C PRO A 38 -1.17 14.36 -18.42
N GLN A 39 -0.42 15.06 -17.56
CA GLN A 39 0.98 15.38 -17.83
C GLN A 39 1.88 14.13 -17.73
N LEU A 40 1.61 13.22 -16.78
CA LEU A 40 2.29 11.93 -16.70
C LEU A 40 2.01 11.04 -17.92
N GLU A 41 0.78 11.06 -18.45
CA GLU A 41 0.40 10.31 -19.65
C GLU A 41 1.17 10.81 -20.88
N ILE A 42 1.24 12.13 -21.09
CA ILE A 42 2.05 12.75 -22.15
C ILE A 42 3.53 12.38 -21.97
N TYR A 43 4.06 12.54 -20.75
CA TYR A 43 5.45 12.20 -20.46
C TYR A 43 5.75 10.71 -20.74
N LEU A 44 4.80 9.81 -20.47
CA LEU A 44 4.94 8.38 -20.74
C LEU A 44 4.95 8.09 -22.24
N GLN A 45 4.22 8.84 -23.07
CA GLN A 45 4.25 8.67 -24.53
C GLN A 45 5.65 8.99 -25.08
N GLU A 46 6.27 10.06 -24.58
CA GLU A 46 7.63 10.46 -24.95
C GLU A 46 8.70 9.54 -24.33
N ASN A 47 8.41 8.96 -23.16
CA ASN A 47 9.34 8.13 -22.39
C ASN A 47 8.69 6.78 -21.97
N PRO A 48 8.44 5.83 -22.90
CA PRO A 48 7.58 4.66 -22.66
C PRO A 48 8.00 3.72 -21.52
N ASN A 49 9.26 3.78 -21.09
CA ASN A 49 9.82 2.92 -20.04
C ASN A 49 10.28 3.71 -18.80
N HIS A 50 9.88 4.98 -18.68
CA HIS A 50 10.21 5.79 -17.51
C HIS A 50 9.51 5.22 -16.26
N THR A 51 10.33 4.64 -15.38
CA THR A 51 9.85 3.81 -14.27
C THR A 51 9.00 4.60 -13.27
N GLN A 52 9.42 5.81 -12.91
CA GLN A 52 8.68 6.65 -11.95
C GLN A 52 7.35 7.13 -12.52
N THR A 53 7.27 7.45 -13.81
CA THR A 53 6.01 7.83 -14.45
C THR A 53 5.00 6.69 -14.42
N ILE A 54 5.43 5.48 -14.77
CA ILE A 54 4.60 4.27 -14.68
C ILE A 54 4.13 4.03 -13.24
N GLU A 55 5.03 4.22 -12.27
CA GLU A 55 4.71 4.07 -10.85
C GLU A 55 3.67 5.09 -10.37
N TYR A 56 3.83 6.38 -10.71
CA TYR A 56 2.89 7.44 -10.35
C TYR A 56 1.53 7.25 -11.01
N LEU A 57 1.48 6.84 -12.28
CA LEU A 57 0.21 6.51 -12.94
C LEU A 57 -0.49 5.32 -12.29
N GLY A 58 0.28 4.29 -11.88
CA GLY A 58 -0.23 3.17 -11.10
C GLY A 58 -0.80 3.60 -9.74
N ASP A 59 -0.11 4.48 -9.02
CA ASP A 59 -0.56 4.99 -7.72
C ASP A 59 -1.81 5.87 -7.86
N ILE A 60 -1.88 6.73 -8.89
CA ILE A 60 -3.09 7.51 -9.22
C ILE A 60 -4.25 6.56 -9.56
N ALA A 61 -4.00 5.51 -10.34
CA ALA A 61 -5.02 4.52 -10.68
C ALA A 61 -5.56 3.80 -9.43
N ILE A 62 -4.70 3.44 -8.47
CA ILE A 62 -5.14 2.93 -7.16
C ILE A 62 -6.01 3.97 -6.44
N HIS A 63 -5.57 5.23 -6.36
CA HIS A 63 -6.32 6.30 -5.70
C HIS A 63 -7.72 6.47 -6.30
N ASN A 64 -7.82 6.43 -7.63
CA ASN A 64 -9.06 6.59 -8.37
C ASN A 64 -9.88 5.29 -8.47
N LYS A 65 -9.45 4.21 -7.80
CA LYS A 65 -10.09 2.88 -7.85
C LYS A 65 -10.15 2.27 -9.25
N GLN A 66 -9.26 2.70 -10.14
CA GLN A 66 -9.08 2.18 -11.50
C GLN A 66 -8.21 0.92 -11.46
N TRP A 67 -8.75 -0.16 -10.90
CA TRP A 67 -7.94 -1.32 -10.53
C TRP A 67 -7.28 -2.04 -11.71
N ASP A 68 -7.97 -2.14 -12.84
CA ASP A 68 -7.41 -2.77 -14.05
C ASP A 68 -6.21 -2.00 -14.61
N GLU A 69 -6.32 -0.67 -14.62
CA GLU A 69 -5.24 0.22 -15.03
C GLU A 69 -4.04 0.11 -14.07
N ALA A 70 -4.29 0.12 -12.75
CA ALA A 70 -3.25 -0.08 -11.75
C ALA A 70 -2.55 -1.44 -11.88
N ILE A 71 -3.32 -2.51 -12.12
CA ILE A 71 -2.76 -3.87 -12.34
C ILE A 71 -1.85 -3.86 -13.57
N ALA A 72 -2.25 -3.19 -14.67
CA ALA A 72 -1.43 -3.12 -15.87
C ALA A 72 -0.08 -2.43 -15.61
N TYR A 73 -0.09 -1.25 -14.97
CA TYR A 73 1.14 -0.52 -14.63
C TYR A 73 2.05 -1.32 -13.69
N PHE A 74 1.52 -1.86 -12.60
CA PHE A 74 2.35 -2.61 -11.65
C PHE A 74 2.76 -3.99 -12.15
N LYS A 75 2.01 -4.62 -13.05
CA LYS A 75 2.46 -5.83 -13.75
C LYS A 75 3.68 -5.53 -14.62
N LYS A 76 3.67 -4.41 -15.36
CA LYS A 76 4.83 -3.95 -16.14
C LYS A 76 6.04 -3.74 -15.24
N LEU A 77 5.88 -3.00 -14.14
CA LEU A 77 6.97 -2.73 -13.19
C LEU A 77 7.50 -3.99 -12.50
N LYS A 78 6.62 -4.90 -12.08
CA LYS A 78 7.01 -6.19 -11.50
C LYS A 78 7.84 -7.01 -12.48
N ASN A 79 7.44 -7.07 -13.74
CA ASN A 79 8.15 -7.85 -14.76
C ASN A 79 9.50 -7.22 -15.13
N GLN A 80 9.59 -5.89 -15.20
CA GLN A 80 10.84 -5.19 -15.50
C GLN A 80 11.83 -5.24 -14.33
N PHE A 81 11.34 -5.22 -13.10
CA PHE A 81 12.17 -5.24 -11.89
C PHE A 81 11.73 -6.36 -10.94
N PRO A 82 11.96 -7.64 -11.29
CA PRO A 82 11.44 -8.78 -10.53
C PRO A 82 12.00 -8.87 -9.11
N LYS A 83 13.15 -8.23 -8.84
CA LYS A 83 13.82 -8.18 -7.54
C LYS A 83 13.44 -6.96 -6.69
N LYS A 84 12.57 -6.05 -7.16
CA LYS A 84 12.07 -4.92 -6.35
C LYS A 84 10.83 -5.35 -5.57
N ALA A 85 10.99 -5.51 -4.26
CA ALA A 85 9.92 -5.93 -3.35
C ALA A 85 8.66 -5.05 -3.45
N ASN A 86 8.84 -3.72 -3.52
CA ASN A 86 7.73 -2.78 -3.58
C ASN A 86 6.85 -2.97 -4.83
N TYR A 87 7.40 -3.38 -5.98
CA TYR A 87 6.59 -3.60 -7.19
C TYR A 87 5.81 -4.92 -7.14
N GLN A 88 6.37 -5.94 -6.47
CA GLN A 88 5.61 -7.14 -6.11
C GLN A 88 4.43 -6.76 -5.19
N PHE A 89 4.71 -5.97 -4.16
CA PHE A 89 3.68 -5.49 -3.23
C PHE A 89 2.59 -4.66 -3.92
N LYS A 90 2.95 -3.64 -4.71
CA LYS A 90 1.97 -2.79 -5.42
C LYS A 90 1.14 -3.59 -6.42
N TYR A 91 1.73 -4.57 -7.11
CA TYR A 91 0.97 -5.50 -7.97
C TYR A 91 -0.04 -6.34 -7.17
N GLY A 92 0.41 -6.99 -6.09
CA GLY A 92 -0.47 -7.76 -5.21
C GLY A 92 -1.57 -6.92 -4.57
N LYS A 93 -1.26 -5.67 -4.19
CA LYS A 93 -2.20 -4.70 -3.64
C LYS A 93 -3.29 -4.38 -4.67
N SER A 94 -2.93 -4.06 -5.92
CA SER A 94 -3.92 -3.77 -6.97
C SER A 94 -4.82 -4.96 -7.28
N LEU A 95 -4.26 -6.18 -7.32
CA LEU A 95 -5.04 -7.40 -7.46
C LEU A 95 -6.02 -7.58 -6.29
N GLY A 96 -5.55 -7.42 -5.04
CA GLY A 96 -6.37 -7.54 -3.84
C GLY A 96 -7.49 -6.51 -3.76
N MET A 97 -7.22 -5.27 -4.18
CA MET A 97 -8.25 -4.21 -4.25
C MET A 97 -9.33 -4.55 -5.28
N LYS A 98 -8.94 -5.03 -6.48
CA LYS A 98 -9.89 -5.51 -7.49
C LYS A 98 -10.72 -6.70 -7.00
N ALA A 99 -10.07 -7.67 -6.34
CA ALA A 99 -10.73 -8.85 -5.80
C ALA A 99 -11.80 -8.47 -4.76
N ARG A 100 -11.55 -7.46 -3.92
CA ARG A 100 -12.51 -6.96 -2.94
C ARG A 100 -13.68 -6.19 -3.54
N SER A 101 -13.48 -5.48 -4.65
CA SER A 101 -14.54 -4.69 -5.30
C SER A 101 -15.36 -5.48 -6.33
N GLY A 102 -14.91 -6.68 -6.72
CA GLY A 102 -15.43 -7.43 -7.84
C GLY A 102 -16.33 -8.61 -7.47
N ASN A 103 -16.61 -9.45 -8.47
CA ASN A 103 -17.33 -10.70 -8.30
C ASN A 103 -16.46 -11.73 -7.53
N LYS A 104 -17.06 -12.42 -6.57
CA LYS A 104 -16.37 -13.43 -5.73
C LYS A 104 -15.66 -14.52 -6.54
N LEU A 105 -16.22 -15.00 -7.65
CA LEU A 105 -15.58 -16.01 -8.49
C LEU A 105 -14.30 -15.47 -9.15
N LYS A 106 -14.33 -14.23 -9.65
CA LYS A 106 -13.13 -13.57 -10.19
C LYS A 106 -12.11 -13.28 -9.08
N ALA A 107 -12.57 -12.98 -7.87
CA ALA A 107 -11.68 -12.80 -6.72
C ALA A 107 -10.92 -14.10 -6.40
N LEU A 108 -11.60 -15.26 -6.45
CA LEU A 108 -10.98 -16.57 -6.21
C LEU A 108 -9.86 -16.87 -7.21
N SER A 109 -10.04 -16.57 -8.51
CA SER A 109 -8.99 -16.79 -9.51
C SER A 109 -7.74 -15.92 -9.31
N MET A 110 -7.82 -14.87 -8.48
CA MET A 110 -6.72 -13.94 -8.21
C MET A 110 -5.97 -14.27 -6.91
N VAL A 111 -6.50 -15.16 -6.07
CA VAL A 111 -5.99 -15.42 -4.71
C VAL A 111 -4.53 -15.87 -4.72
N ASP A 112 -4.15 -16.77 -5.64
CA ASP A 112 -2.79 -17.28 -5.70
C ASP A 112 -1.80 -16.23 -6.19
N ASP A 113 -2.17 -15.41 -7.18
CA ASP A 113 -1.36 -14.27 -7.62
C ASP A 113 -1.14 -13.24 -6.51
N ILE A 114 -2.19 -12.97 -5.72
CA ILE A 114 -2.13 -12.04 -4.58
C ILE A 114 -1.17 -12.56 -3.51
N LYS A 115 -1.33 -13.82 -3.07
CA LYS A 115 -0.46 -14.45 -2.07
C LYS A 115 0.99 -14.46 -2.57
N THR A 116 1.21 -14.94 -3.79
CA THR A 116 2.55 -15.04 -4.39
C THR A 116 3.23 -13.68 -4.46
N ALA A 117 2.52 -12.63 -4.86
CA ALA A 117 3.05 -11.28 -4.94
C ALA A 117 3.51 -10.77 -3.57
N PHE A 118 2.68 -10.91 -2.53
CA PHE A 118 3.06 -10.48 -1.19
C PHE A 118 4.15 -11.34 -0.57
N GLU A 119 4.11 -12.67 -0.73
CA GLU A 119 5.16 -13.58 -0.26
C GLU A 119 6.50 -13.30 -0.94
N THR A 120 6.48 -12.98 -2.23
CA THR A 120 7.68 -12.56 -2.96
C THR A 120 8.19 -11.22 -2.43
N ALA A 121 7.32 -10.25 -2.14
CA ALA A 121 7.71 -8.98 -1.57
C ALA A 121 8.42 -9.14 -0.22
N VAL A 122 7.89 -9.95 0.70
CA VAL A 122 8.50 -10.17 2.02
C VAL A 122 9.79 -11.02 1.95
N LYS A 123 9.94 -11.86 0.92
CA LYS A 123 11.18 -12.59 0.64
C LYS A 123 12.27 -11.67 0.11
N LEU A 124 11.93 -10.74 -0.77
CA LEU A 124 12.86 -9.77 -1.35
C LEU A 124 13.25 -8.68 -0.35
N ASP A 125 12.32 -8.27 0.51
CA ASP A 125 12.56 -7.33 1.59
C ASP A 125 12.05 -7.87 2.93
N PRO A 126 12.95 -8.44 3.76
CA PRO A 126 12.63 -8.94 5.09
C PRO A 126 12.08 -7.89 6.08
N LYS A 127 12.18 -6.58 5.77
CA LYS A 127 11.64 -5.50 6.60
C LYS A 127 10.39 -4.85 6.01
N HIS A 128 9.86 -5.36 4.88
CA HIS A 128 8.66 -4.81 4.25
C HIS A 128 7.42 -4.97 5.14
N VAL A 129 7.02 -3.89 5.80
CA VAL A 129 5.88 -3.86 6.73
C VAL A 129 4.56 -4.08 6.00
N ASP A 130 4.30 -3.32 4.93
CA ASP A 130 2.99 -3.35 4.26
C ASP A 130 2.64 -4.71 3.63
N ALA A 131 3.64 -5.40 3.06
CA ALA A 131 3.44 -6.73 2.49
C ALA A 131 3.12 -7.78 3.57
N ARG A 132 3.74 -7.70 4.74
CA ARG A 132 3.40 -8.57 5.89
C ARG A 132 2.02 -8.26 6.42
N TRP A 133 1.67 -6.98 6.53
CA TRP A 133 0.31 -6.59 6.92
C TRP A 133 -0.71 -7.15 5.92
N ALA A 134 -0.43 -7.04 4.62
CA ALA A 134 -1.29 -7.59 3.59
C ALA A 134 -1.44 -9.12 3.70
N LEU A 135 -0.36 -9.84 4.03
CA LEU A 135 -0.40 -11.29 4.30
C LEU A 135 -1.23 -11.62 5.53
N VAL A 136 -1.14 -10.84 6.62
CA VAL A 136 -2.04 -10.99 7.78
C VAL A 136 -3.48 -10.92 7.31
N ILE A 137 -3.84 -9.86 6.57
CA ILE A 137 -5.22 -9.69 6.10
C ILE A 137 -5.64 -10.87 5.21
N VAL A 138 -4.83 -11.25 4.23
CA VAL A 138 -5.15 -12.34 3.29
C VAL A 138 -5.39 -13.65 4.03
N TYR A 139 -4.52 -14.00 4.96
CA TYR A 139 -4.65 -15.25 5.72
C TYR A 139 -5.77 -15.20 6.76
N THR A 140 -6.16 -14.03 7.25
CA THR A 140 -7.31 -13.86 8.14
C THR A 140 -8.65 -13.90 7.40
N GLU A 141 -8.77 -13.21 6.26
CA GLU A 141 -10.07 -13.00 5.59
C GLU A 141 -10.47 -14.13 4.64
N LEU A 142 -9.51 -14.91 4.12
CA LEU A 142 -9.81 -15.98 3.18
C LEU A 142 -10.48 -17.18 3.88
N PRO A 143 -11.42 -17.88 3.21
CA PRO A 143 -11.87 -19.18 3.66
C PRO A 143 -10.72 -20.20 3.73
N GLY A 144 -10.77 -21.10 4.71
CA GLY A 144 -9.73 -22.13 4.90
C GLY A 144 -9.49 -23.00 3.64
N ILE A 145 -10.57 -23.33 2.92
CA ILE A 145 -10.51 -24.13 1.68
C ILE A 145 -9.70 -23.48 0.55
N VAL A 146 -9.51 -22.15 0.57
CA VAL A 146 -8.72 -21.42 -0.44
C VAL A 146 -7.42 -20.84 0.15
N GLY A 147 -7.02 -21.34 1.32
CA GLY A 147 -5.74 -21.05 1.94
C GLY A 147 -5.75 -20.06 3.10
N GLY A 148 -6.93 -19.63 3.58
CA GLY A 148 -7.05 -18.90 4.84
C GLY A 148 -6.53 -19.70 6.02
N SER A 149 -5.87 -19.03 6.97
CA SER A 149 -5.27 -19.68 8.14
C SER A 149 -4.92 -18.65 9.21
N GLU A 150 -5.61 -18.71 10.35
CA GLU A 150 -5.29 -17.85 11.49
C GLU A 150 -3.83 -18.05 11.97
N VAL A 151 -3.33 -19.28 11.94
CA VAL A 151 -1.93 -19.59 12.30
C VAL A 151 -0.93 -18.87 11.39
N LYS A 152 -1.18 -18.86 10.08
CA LYS A 152 -0.33 -18.11 9.14
C LYS A 152 -0.44 -16.60 9.34
N ALA A 153 -1.64 -16.09 9.62
CA ALA A 153 -1.84 -14.68 9.94
C ALA A 153 -1.07 -14.28 11.21
N GLN A 154 -1.13 -15.10 12.27
CA GLN A 154 -0.38 -14.89 13.51
C GLN A 154 1.13 -14.91 13.26
N LYS A 155 1.64 -15.84 12.43
CA LYS A 155 3.06 -15.86 12.04
C LYS A 155 3.53 -14.53 11.47
N TYR A 156 2.81 -13.96 10.50
CA TYR A 156 3.21 -12.66 9.92
C TYR A 156 3.01 -11.50 10.88
N SER A 157 2.03 -11.57 11.78
CA SER A 157 1.87 -10.61 12.87
C SER A 157 3.04 -10.66 13.87
N ASP A 158 3.58 -11.84 14.17
CA ASP A 158 4.76 -12.02 15.01
C ASP A 158 6.04 -11.54 14.34
N GLU A 159 6.16 -11.73 13.02
CA GLU A 159 7.23 -11.09 12.24
C GLU A 159 7.13 -9.56 12.31
N LEU A 160 5.92 -9.01 12.14
CA LEU A 160 5.68 -7.57 12.28
C LEU A 160 6.03 -7.08 13.67
N MET A 161 5.71 -7.83 14.73
CA MET A 161 6.07 -7.45 16.10
C MET A 161 7.58 -7.22 16.27
N LYS A 162 8.42 -7.95 15.53
CA LYS A 162 9.89 -7.79 15.55
C LYS A 162 10.38 -6.60 14.72
N ILE A 163 9.63 -6.21 13.68
CA ILE A 163 10.01 -5.15 12.72
C ILE A 163 9.46 -3.79 13.17
N SER A 164 8.17 -3.77 13.52
CA SER A 164 7.41 -2.63 13.99
C SER A 164 6.41 -3.11 15.06
N PRO A 165 6.73 -2.92 16.35
CA PRO A 165 5.84 -3.33 17.44
C PRO A 165 4.44 -2.74 17.33
N VAL A 166 4.31 -1.50 16.83
CA VAL A 166 3.01 -0.87 16.58
C VAL A 166 2.19 -1.71 15.59
N ASP A 167 2.77 -2.06 14.44
CA ASP A 167 2.08 -2.88 13.43
C ASP A 167 1.84 -4.31 13.91
N GLY A 168 2.74 -4.87 14.70
CA GLY A 168 2.54 -6.16 15.38
C GLY A 168 1.30 -6.15 16.27
N TYR A 169 1.17 -5.16 17.15
CA TYR A 169 -0.02 -5.03 18.01
C TYR A 169 -1.29 -4.73 17.22
N LEU A 170 -1.22 -3.85 16.22
CA LEU A 170 -2.40 -3.57 15.39
C LEU A 170 -2.86 -4.81 14.60
N THR A 171 -1.94 -5.61 14.06
CA THR A 171 -2.31 -6.85 13.34
C THR A 171 -2.86 -7.92 14.27
N ARG A 172 -2.32 -8.08 15.50
CA ARG A 172 -2.94 -8.95 16.52
C ARG A 172 -4.34 -8.50 16.89
N GLY A 173 -4.54 -7.20 17.04
CA GLY A 173 -5.85 -6.60 17.28
C GLY A 173 -6.82 -6.89 16.14
N TYR A 174 -6.37 -6.74 14.90
CA TYR A 174 -7.16 -7.03 13.70
C TYR A 174 -7.56 -8.51 13.58
N ILE A 175 -6.63 -9.45 13.81
CA ILE A 175 -6.93 -10.89 13.82
C ILE A 175 -8.00 -11.19 14.87
N SER A 176 -7.82 -10.71 16.10
CA SER A 176 -8.79 -10.91 17.19
C SER A 176 -10.14 -10.26 16.90
N GLU A 177 -10.17 -9.07 16.30
CA GLU A 177 -11.41 -8.41 15.90
C GLU A 177 -12.17 -9.23 14.85
N TYR A 178 -11.49 -9.72 13.82
CA TYR A 178 -12.09 -10.54 12.77
C TYR A 178 -12.74 -11.81 13.33
N HIS A 179 -12.06 -12.48 14.27
CA HIS A 179 -12.57 -13.66 14.97
C HIS A 179 -13.49 -13.34 16.16
N LYS A 180 -13.97 -12.10 16.28
CA LYS A 180 -14.93 -11.63 17.30
C LYS A 180 -14.42 -11.72 18.75
N ARG A 181 -13.11 -11.84 18.96
CA ARG A 181 -12.45 -11.79 20.27
C ARG A 181 -12.20 -10.34 20.68
N TYR A 182 -13.27 -9.56 20.80
CA TYR A 182 -13.18 -8.09 20.91
C TYR A 182 -12.42 -7.61 22.15
N LYS A 183 -12.53 -8.32 23.28
CA LYS A 183 -11.75 -7.98 24.49
C LYS A 183 -10.24 -8.13 24.27
N ASP A 184 -9.82 -9.11 23.48
CA ASP A 184 -8.40 -9.28 23.15
C ASP A 184 -7.96 -8.26 22.09
N ALA A 185 -8.83 -7.96 21.11
CA ALA A 185 -8.59 -6.89 20.16
C ALA A 185 -8.36 -5.53 20.86
N GLU A 186 -9.19 -5.20 21.85
CA GLU A 186 -9.06 -4.01 22.70
C GLU A 186 -7.69 -3.96 23.39
N LYS A 187 -7.26 -5.05 24.05
CA LYS A 187 -5.94 -5.12 24.70
C LYS A 187 -4.80 -4.83 23.72
N HIS A 188 -4.85 -5.42 22.53
CA HIS A 188 -3.82 -5.21 21.52
C HIS A 188 -3.83 -3.79 20.96
N TYR A 189 -4.99 -3.22 20.65
CA TYR A 189 -5.08 -1.84 20.18
C TYR A 189 -4.65 -0.82 21.24
N LEU A 190 -4.94 -1.06 22.52
CA LEU A 190 -4.41 -0.25 23.62
C LEU A 190 -2.87 -0.27 23.65
N LYS A 191 -2.25 -1.44 23.47
CA LYS A 191 -0.79 -1.55 23.35
C LYS A 191 -0.22 -0.85 22.12
N ALA A 192 -0.93 -0.90 20.99
CA ALA A 192 -0.55 -0.14 19.81
C ALA A 192 -0.60 1.39 20.06
N ILE A 193 -1.60 1.88 20.80
CA ILE A 193 -1.70 3.29 21.20
C ILE A 193 -0.55 3.68 22.14
N GLU A 194 -0.25 2.86 23.14
CA GLU A 194 0.81 3.12 24.12
C GLU A 194 2.16 3.41 23.43
N ILE A 195 2.48 2.65 22.39
CA ILE A 195 3.74 2.73 21.66
C ILE A 195 3.69 3.78 20.53
N GLY A 196 2.63 3.78 19.72
CA GLY A 196 2.59 4.52 18.46
C GLY A 196 1.98 5.92 18.55
N GLN A 197 1.03 6.14 19.46
CA GLN A 197 0.32 7.41 19.69
C GLN A 197 -0.14 8.16 18.42
N SER A 198 -0.46 7.44 17.34
CA SER A 198 -0.79 8.01 16.03
C SER A 198 -2.29 8.02 15.79
N LYS A 199 -2.75 8.87 14.86
CA LYS A 199 -4.17 8.88 14.45
C LYS A 199 -4.70 7.46 14.14
N VAL A 200 -3.88 6.62 13.49
CA VAL A 200 -4.24 5.26 13.10
C VAL A 200 -4.47 4.37 14.32
N THR A 201 -3.59 4.43 15.33
CA THR A 201 -3.71 3.59 16.53
C THR A 201 -4.97 3.94 17.33
N TYR A 202 -5.26 5.23 17.48
CA TYR A 202 -6.48 5.70 18.14
C TYR A 202 -7.74 5.35 17.34
N GLN A 203 -7.71 5.54 16.01
CA GLN A 203 -8.86 5.25 15.15
C GLN A 203 -9.24 3.77 15.20
N LYS A 204 -8.26 2.84 15.21
CA LYS A 204 -8.54 1.40 15.28
C LYS A 204 -9.29 0.99 16.54
N LEU A 205 -8.89 1.52 17.70
CA LEU A 205 -9.60 1.26 18.95
C LEU A 205 -10.99 1.91 18.97
N ALA A 206 -11.11 3.15 18.48
CA ALA A 206 -12.39 3.83 18.38
C ALA A 206 -13.38 3.09 17.46
N ASP A 207 -12.91 2.58 16.33
CA ASP A 207 -13.71 1.78 15.39
C ASP A 207 -14.17 0.47 16.04
N LEU A 208 -13.31 -0.21 16.81
CA LEU A 208 -13.69 -1.40 17.57
C LEU A 208 -14.82 -1.08 18.56
N TYR A 209 -14.68 -0.02 19.36
CA TYR A 209 -15.68 0.37 20.35
C TYR A 209 -17.03 0.71 19.71
N LYS A 210 -16.99 1.53 18.66
CA LYS A 210 -18.20 1.98 17.96
C LYS A 210 -18.88 0.83 17.22
N ASN A 211 -18.14 0.06 16.43
CA ASN A 211 -18.70 -0.84 15.43
C ASN A 211 -18.88 -2.29 15.94
N LYS A 212 -18.16 -2.70 16.99
CA LYS A 212 -18.13 -4.10 17.45
C LYS A 212 -18.54 -4.28 18.90
N MET A 213 -18.35 -3.28 19.75
CA MET A 213 -18.63 -3.38 21.20
C MET A 213 -19.81 -2.52 21.68
N ASN A 214 -20.52 -1.84 20.77
CA ASN A 214 -21.66 -0.96 21.09
C ASN A 214 -21.32 0.07 22.19
N SER A 215 -20.14 0.69 22.10
CA SER A 215 -19.62 1.65 23.09
C SER A 215 -19.19 2.97 22.43
N PRO A 216 -20.09 3.72 21.76
CA PRO A 216 -19.74 4.94 21.04
C PRO A 216 -19.15 6.05 21.93
N GLU A 217 -19.51 6.10 23.21
CA GLU A 217 -18.95 7.04 24.18
C GLU A 217 -17.46 6.79 24.41
N LYS A 218 -17.06 5.51 24.54
CA LYS A 218 -15.64 5.13 24.62
C LYS A 218 -14.90 5.49 23.35
N ALA A 219 -15.51 5.27 22.18
CA ALA A 219 -14.90 5.66 20.91
C ALA A 219 -14.63 7.18 20.86
N LYS A 220 -15.59 8.00 21.30
CA LYS A 220 -15.43 9.45 21.39
C LYS A 220 -14.31 9.83 22.36
N GLN A 221 -14.27 9.25 23.56
CA GLN A 221 -13.23 9.51 24.56
C GLN A 221 -11.83 9.23 24.01
N ILE A 222 -11.63 8.11 23.32
CA ILE A 222 -10.35 7.76 22.69
C ILE A 222 -9.94 8.80 21.63
N LEU A 223 -10.87 9.27 20.80
CA LEU A 223 -10.57 10.28 19.79
C LEU A 223 -10.29 11.66 20.41
N ASP A 224 -11.01 12.05 21.46
CA ASP A 224 -10.78 13.29 22.20
C ASP A 224 -9.39 13.28 22.88
N LEU A 225 -8.96 12.12 23.41
CA LEU A 225 -7.61 11.94 23.95
C LEU A 225 -6.52 12.18 22.89
N TYR A 226 -6.73 11.72 21.65
CA TYR A 226 -5.82 11.99 20.55
C TYR A 226 -5.75 13.48 20.21
N GLN A 227 -6.89 14.17 20.15
CA GLN A 227 -6.91 15.62 19.85
C GLN A 227 -6.18 16.43 20.91
N LYS A 228 -6.42 16.13 22.20
CA LYS A 228 -5.74 16.81 23.32
C LYS A 228 -4.23 16.65 23.32
N LYS A 229 -3.70 15.54 22.77
CA LYS A 229 -2.26 15.33 22.62
C LYS A 229 -1.65 16.08 21.42
N LYS A 230 -2.48 16.48 20.45
CA LYS A 230 -2.04 17.22 19.26
C LYS A 230 -2.05 18.74 19.49
N SER A 231 -2.93 19.21 20.38
CA SER A 231 -2.96 20.59 20.89
C SER A 231 -1.76 20.88 21.78
#